data_AF-A0A7M7J820-F1
#
_entry.id   AF-A0A7M7J820-F1
#
_cell.length_a   1.000
_cell.length_b   1.000
_cell.length_c   1.000
_cell.angle_alpha   90.00
_cell.angle_beta   90.00
_cell.angle_gamma   90.00
#
_symmetry.space_group_name_H-M   'P 1'
#
loop_
_entity.id
_entity.type
_entity.pdbx_description
1 polymer ?
#
loop_
_entity_poly.entity_id
_entity_poly.type
_entity_poly.pdbx_seq_one_letter_code
_entity_poly.pdbx_strand_id
1 'polypeptide(L)'
;MRSSRTQKELFIASTAVVTAEVIKLVTCLGIIRFEEGSWSRTVGTTHKTVFVNFWDTLKVAIPSFVYTIQNNLLYVGATHLDAATCQVTYQLKILTTALFSIALLRKKISAVQWVSLLMLFVGVALVQLAQLDKPSINSAGREQNPWLGFMAIFMACALSGFAGVYFEKILKGADISVWMRNVQLSVVAIPIGLLTTFSYDLAEVTAKGFFHGYNAIVWSVILLQALGGLLVAMVVRYSDNILKGFSTSLAIILSCIVSIYAFGFVLTVNFCVGTLFVISSVFLYSSKIQIKS
;
A
#
# COMPACT_ATOMS: atom_id res chain seq x y z
N MET A 1 -19.66 1.67 -0.25
CA MET A 1 -20.18 2.29 0.99
C MET A 1 -21.69 2.11 1.23
N ARG A 2 -22.53 1.69 0.26
CA ARG A 2 -23.97 1.44 0.51
C ARG A 2 -24.33 0.01 0.97
N SER A 3 -23.48 -0.99 0.74
CA SER A 3 -23.76 -2.39 1.12
C SER A 3 -23.49 -2.71 2.61
N SER A 4 -22.87 -1.81 3.37
CA SER A 4 -22.64 -1.99 4.80
C SER A 4 -23.85 -1.66 5.66
N ARG A 5 -24.91 -1.09 5.08
CA ARG A 5 -26.16 -0.74 5.80
C ARG A 5 -27.25 -1.81 5.71
N THR A 6 -27.08 -2.82 4.85
CA THR A 6 -28.09 -3.88 4.60
C THR A 6 -27.71 -5.25 5.14
N GLN A 7 -26.51 -5.44 5.71
CA GLN A 7 -26.11 -6.73 6.26
C GLN A 7 -26.49 -6.79 7.75
N LYS A 8 -27.47 -7.64 8.07
CA LYS A 8 -28.04 -7.82 9.41
C LYS A 8 -27.04 -8.42 10.42
N GLU A 9 -25.91 -8.94 9.94
CA GLU A 9 -24.78 -9.41 10.75
C GLU A 9 -23.46 -8.92 10.14
N LEU A 10 -22.71 -8.13 10.91
CA LEU A 10 -21.38 -7.66 10.53
C LEU A 10 -20.38 -8.81 10.70
N PHE A 11 -19.57 -9.08 9.66
CA PHE A 11 -18.48 -10.05 9.76
C PHE A 11 -17.32 -9.46 10.57
N ILE A 12 -16.58 -10.33 11.26
CA ILE A 12 -15.44 -9.91 12.07
C ILE A 12 -14.25 -9.62 11.13
N ALA A 13 -13.83 -8.36 11.06
CA ALA A 13 -12.83 -7.92 10.09
C ALA A 13 -11.45 -8.58 10.33
N SER A 14 -11.07 -8.83 11.58
CA SER A 14 -9.79 -9.46 11.91
C SER A 14 -9.70 -10.91 11.39
N THR A 15 -10.80 -11.67 11.46
CA THR A 15 -10.84 -13.05 10.92
C THR A 15 -10.74 -13.06 9.40
N ALA A 16 -11.29 -12.04 8.72
CA ALA A 16 -11.20 -11.89 7.28
C ALA A 16 -9.76 -11.62 6.81
N VAL A 17 -9.03 -10.78 7.56
CA VAL A 17 -7.60 -10.50 7.30
C VAL A 17 -6.76 -11.77 7.47
N VAL A 18 -6.96 -12.53 8.55
CA VAL A 18 -6.25 -13.81 8.75
C VAL A 18 -6.57 -14.80 7.63
N THR A 19 -7.84 -14.91 7.24
CA THR A 19 -8.26 -15.80 6.15
C THR A 19 -7.63 -15.40 4.81
N ALA A 20 -7.51 -14.10 4.52
CA ALA A 20 -6.81 -13.60 3.34
C ALA A 20 -5.32 -13.97 3.34
N GLU A 21 -4.63 -13.89 4.48
CA GLU A 21 -3.23 -14.31 4.61
C GLU A 21 -3.05 -15.83 4.42
N VAL A 22 -3.98 -16.64 4.95
CA VAL A 22 -3.98 -18.10 4.74
C VAL A 22 -4.13 -18.43 3.26
N ILE A 23 -5.06 -17.79 2.55
CA ILE A 23 -5.25 -17.99 1.10
C ILE A 23 -3.99 -17.61 0.33
N LYS A 24 -3.34 -16.49 0.66
CA LYS A 24 -2.07 -16.08 0.04
C LYS A 24 -0.97 -17.11 0.29
N LEU A 25 -0.84 -17.61 1.53
CA LEU A 25 0.14 -18.61 1.89
C LEU A 25 -0.04 -19.90 1.07
N VAL A 26 -1.27 -20.42 1.01
CA VAL A 26 -1.61 -21.63 0.25
C VAL A 26 -1.33 -21.42 -1.24
N THR A 27 -1.71 -20.26 -1.79
CA THR A 27 -1.47 -19.93 -3.20
C THR A 27 0.04 -19.86 -3.51
N CYS A 28 0.83 -19.20 -2.68
CA CYS A 28 2.29 -19.10 -2.87
C CYS A 28 2.97 -20.46 -2.76
N LEU A 29 2.59 -21.29 -1.77
CA LEU A 29 3.11 -22.64 -1.63
C LEU A 29 2.74 -23.51 -2.82
N GLY A 30 1.52 -23.39 -3.36
CA GLY A 30 1.10 -24.07 -4.58
C GLY A 30 1.95 -23.69 -5.80
N ILE A 31 2.27 -22.41 -5.97
CA ILE A 31 3.12 -21.94 -7.07
C ILE A 31 4.56 -22.44 -6.90
N ILE A 32 5.14 -22.34 -5.70
CA ILE A 32 6.51 -22.86 -5.44
C ILE A 32 6.57 -24.37 -5.68
N ARG A 33 5.52 -25.10 -5.27
CA ARG A 33 5.42 -26.53 -5.51
C ARG A 33 5.38 -26.87 -6.99
N PHE A 34 4.73 -26.04 -7.79
CA PHE A 34 4.71 -26.18 -9.25
C PHE A 34 6.09 -25.86 -9.86
N GLU A 35 6.77 -24.83 -9.38
CA GLU A 35 8.13 -24.45 -9.83
C GLU A 35 9.20 -25.51 -9.48
N GLU A 36 9.16 -26.09 -8.28
CA GLU A 36 10.19 -27.03 -7.80
C GLU A 36 9.91 -28.51 -8.13
N GLY A 37 8.70 -28.86 -8.57
CA GLY A 37 8.33 -30.20 -9.01
C GLY A 37 8.19 -31.29 -7.92
N SER A 38 8.69 -31.08 -6.70
CA SER A 38 8.62 -32.06 -5.59
C SER A 38 8.30 -31.44 -4.22
N TRP A 39 7.39 -32.08 -3.47
CA TRP A 39 6.93 -31.62 -2.14
C TRP A 39 8.04 -31.60 -1.08
N SER A 40 8.96 -32.58 -1.13
CA SER A 40 10.06 -32.69 -0.16
C SER A 40 11.06 -31.54 -0.32
N ARG A 41 11.31 -31.08 -1.55
CA ARG A 41 12.14 -29.90 -1.82
C ARG A 41 11.46 -28.62 -1.34
N THR A 42 10.15 -28.47 -1.58
CA THR A 42 9.40 -27.28 -1.14
C THR A 42 9.36 -27.13 0.37
N VAL A 43 9.14 -28.22 1.10
CA VAL A 43 9.21 -28.21 2.56
C VAL A 43 10.63 -27.93 3.05
N GLY A 44 11.65 -28.54 2.42
CA GLY A 44 13.06 -28.31 2.76
C GLY A 44 13.52 -26.86 2.53
N THR A 45 13.22 -26.27 1.37
CA THR A 45 13.52 -24.88 1.02
C THR A 45 12.75 -23.92 1.92
N THR A 46 11.47 -24.17 2.17
CA THR A 46 10.63 -23.32 3.03
C THR A 46 11.14 -23.37 4.48
N HIS A 47 11.40 -24.55 5.03
CA HIS A 47 11.90 -24.69 6.39
C HIS A 47 13.27 -24.01 6.56
N LYS A 48 14.19 -24.20 5.60
CA LYS A 48 15.51 -23.56 5.62
C LYS A 48 15.41 -22.04 5.48
N THR A 49 14.49 -21.53 4.66
CA THR A 49 14.39 -20.08 4.37
C THR A 49 13.56 -19.32 5.41
N VAL A 50 12.60 -19.98 6.05
CA VAL A 50 11.68 -19.36 7.03
C VAL A 50 12.18 -19.52 8.46
N PHE A 51 12.61 -20.73 8.85
CA PHE A 51 12.97 -21.04 10.24
C PHE A 51 14.47 -20.92 10.52
N VAL A 52 15.36 -21.25 9.58
CA VAL A 52 16.82 -21.13 9.80
C VAL A 52 17.28 -19.68 9.63
N ASN A 53 16.67 -18.90 8.72
CA ASN A 53 16.92 -17.47 8.56
C ASN A 53 15.92 -16.59 9.34
N PHE A 54 15.60 -16.95 10.58
CA PHE A 54 14.67 -16.20 11.43
C PHE A 54 15.03 -14.71 11.54
N TRP A 55 16.32 -14.38 11.55
CA TRP A 55 16.79 -13.00 11.56
C TRP A 55 16.42 -12.20 10.31
N ASP A 56 16.37 -12.83 9.13
CA ASP A 56 15.91 -12.17 7.91
C ASP A 56 14.39 -12.03 7.90
N THR A 57 13.68 -13.00 8.46
CA THR A 57 12.22 -12.92 8.69
C THR A 57 11.88 -11.76 9.63
N LEU A 58 12.64 -11.58 10.72
CA LEU A 58 12.45 -10.48 11.66
C LEU A 58 12.78 -9.11 11.04
N LYS A 59 13.81 -9.04 10.19
CA LYS A 59 14.11 -7.81 9.43
C LYS A 59 12.96 -7.42 8.49
N VAL A 60 12.24 -8.38 7.92
CA VAL A 60 11.06 -8.14 7.07
C VAL A 60 9.83 -7.70 7.89
N ALA A 61 9.76 -8.02 9.18
CA ALA A 61 8.68 -7.55 10.05
C ALA A 61 8.67 -6.02 10.25
N ILE A 62 9.85 -5.39 10.23
CA ILE A 62 10.00 -3.94 10.38
C ILE A 62 9.23 -3.17 9.29
N PRO A 63 9.47 -3.39 7.97
CA PRO A 63 8.70 -2.70 6.93
C PRO A 63 7.20 -3.02 7.00
N SER A 64 6.81 -4.26 7.36
CA SER A 64 5.39 -4.61 7.53
C SER A 64 4.73 -3.79 8.65
N PHE A 65 5.36 -3.63 9.81
CA PHE A 65 4.86 -2.81 10.90
C PHE A 65 4.73 -1.33 10.48
N VAL A 66 5.74 -0.81 9.80
CA VAL A 66 5.74 0.57 9.27
C VAL A 66 4.61 0.76 8.25
N TYR A 67 4.37 -0.21 7.36
CA TYR A 67 3.26 -0.18 6.40
C TYR A 67 1.90 -0.19 7.10
N THR A 68 1.75 -0.88 8.24
CA THR A 68 0.51 -0.84 9.03
C THR A 68 0.24 0.55 9.59
N ILE A 69 1.24 1.20 10.19
CA ILE A 69 1.09 2.58 10.69
C ILE A 69 0.79 3.53 9.51
N GLN A 70 1.50 3.36 8.40
CA GLN A 70 1.26 4.13 7.19
C GLN A 70 -0.20 4.03 6.72
N ASN A 71 -0.76 2.81 6.64
CA ASN A 71 -2.12 2.60 6.16
C ASN A 71 -3.14 3.29 7.08
N ASN A 72 -2.93 3.28 8.39
CA ASN A 72 -3.76 4.01 9.35
C ASN A 72 -3.69 5.52 9.12
N LEU A 73 -2.49 6.08 8.89
CA LEU A 73 -2.33 7.50 8.58
C LEU A 73 -2.99 7.89 7.25
N LEU A 74 -2.96 7.02 6.23
CA LEU A 74 -3.68 7.25 4.99
C LEU A 74 -5.19 7.29 5.20
N TYR A 75 -5.72 6.47 6.11
CA TYR A 75 -7.13 6.52 6.48
C TYR A 75 -7.49 7.85 7.15
N VAL A 76 -6.68 8.31 8.11
CA VAL A 76 -6.84 9.63 8.74
C VAL A 76 -6.76 10.76 7.70
N GLY A 77 -5.83 10.66 6.75
CA GLY A 77 -5.75 11.60 5.62
C GLY A 77 -7.04 11.65 4.81
N ALA A 78 -7.57 10.48 4.43
CA ALA A 78 -8.79 10.34 3.64
C ALA A 78 -10.07 10.79 4.38
N THR A 79 -10.06 10.88 5.71
CA THR A 79 -11.19 11.45 6.46
C THR A 79 -11.23 12.97 6.45
N HIS A 80 -10.08 13.63 6.21
CA HIS A 80 -9.96 15.09 6.25
C HIS A 80 -9.75 15.73 4.87
N LEU A 81 -9.31 14.96 3.88
CA LEU A 81 -9.09 15.42 2.50
C LEU A 81 -9.94 14.60 1.52
N ASP A 82 -10.33 15.21 0.39
CA ASP A 82 -11.00 14.47 -0.67
C ASP A 82 -10.07 13.44 -1.33
N ALA A 83 -10.66 12.40 -1.92
CA ALA A 83 -9.91 11.27 -2.46
C ALA A 83 -8.93 11.65 -3.58
N ALA A 84 -9.28 12.62 -4.43
CA ALA A 84 -8.41 13.10 -5.49
C ALA A 84 -7.17 13.82 -4.93
N THR A 85 -7.37 14.69 -3.95
CA THR A 85 -6.30 15.41 -3.24
C THR A 85 -5.41 14.45 -2.46
N CYS A 86 -6.00 13.46 -1.79
CA CYS A 86 -5.24 12.39 -1.13
C CYS A 86 -4.34 11.66 -2.13
N GLN A 87 -4.91 11.25 -3.27
CA GLN A 87 -4.19 10.49 -4.29
C GLN A 87 -3.00 11.27 -4.85
N VAL A 88 -3.18 12.55 -5.18
CA VAL A 88 -2.12 13.41 -5.72
C VAL A 88 -1.06 13.71 -4.65
N THR A 89 -1.48 14.03 -3.42
CA THR A 89 -0.55 14.34 -2.31
C THR A 89 0.29 13.13 -1.91
N TYR A 90 -0.28 11.92 -1.98
CA TYR A 90 0.41 10.67 -1.66
C TYR A 90 1.61 10.40 -2.59
N GLN A 91 1.69 11.06 -3.73
CA GLN A 91 2.85 11.01 -4.63
C GLN A 91 4.11 11.62 -4.02
N LEU A 92 4.00 12.42 -2.96
CA LEU A 92 5.14 12.86 -2.13
C LEU A 92 5.99 11.68 -1.63
N LYS A 93 5.43 10.47 -1.58
CA LYS A 93 6.20 9.25 -1.37
C LYS A 93 7.43 9.14 -2.26
N ILE A 94 7.37 9.62 -3.52
CA ILE A 94 8.51 9.58 -4.43
C ILE A 94 9.67 10.42 -3.88
N LEU A 95 9.37 11.61 -3.37
CA LEU A 95 10.34 12.50 -2.73
C LEU A 95 10.94 11.87 -1.48
N THR A 96 10.11 11.35 -0.57
CA THR A 96 10.61 10.73 0.67
C THR A 96 11.45 9.48 0.36
N THR A 97 11.01 8.65 -0.59
CA THR A 97 11.75 7.46 -1.04
C THR A 97 13.11 7.83 -1.64
N ALA A 98 13.18 8.92 -2.42
CA ALA A 98 14.44 9.41 -2.99
C ALA A 98 15.41 9.87 -1.90
N LEU A 99 14.93 10.63 -0.91
CA LEU A 99 15.73 11.08 0.22
C LEU A 99 16.25 9.90 1.06
N PHE A 100 15.39 8.93 1.39
CA PHE A 100 15.81 7.72 2.10
C PHE A 100 16.76 6.85 1.27
N SER A 101 16.59 6.81 -0.06
CA SER A 101 17.50 6.09 -0.96
C SER A 101 18.91 6.67 -0.94
N ILE A 102 19.05 7.99 -0.85
CA ILE A 102 20.36 8.64 -0.65
C ILE A 102 20.89 8.29 0.74
N ALA A 103 20.08 8.45 1.80
CA ALA A 103 20.52 8.29 3.17
C ALA A 103 20.92 6.82 3.52
N LEU A 104 20.10 5.83 3.15
CA LEU A 104 20.23 4.43 3.58
C LEU A 104 21.02 3.55 2.60
N LEU A 105 20.92 3.84 1.30
CA LEU A 105 21.53 3.07 0.22
C LEU A 105 22.69 3.81 -0.48
N ARG A 106 22.93 5.08 -0.15
CA ARG A 106 23.97 5.93 -0.78
C ARG A 106 23.86 5.97 -2.31
N LYS A 107 22.63 5.91 -2.84
CA LYS A 107 22.40 6.02 -4.29
C LYS A 107 22.71 7.44 -4.78
N LYS A 108 23.28 7.54 -5.98
CA LYS A 108 23.47 8.81 -6.70
C LYS A 108 22.20 9.14 -7.48
N ILE A 109 21.67 10.34 -7.29
CA ILE A 109 20.48 10.84 -8.01
C ILE A 109 20.94 11.77 -9.13
N SER A 110 20.37 11.61 -10.33
CA SER A 110 20.68 12.47 -11.48
C SER A 110 20.05 13.85 -11.37
N ALA A 111 20.60 14.84 -12.08
CA ALA A 111 20.03 16.20 -12.12
C ALA A 111 18.56 16.21 -12.60
N VAL A 112 18.22 15.36 -13.59
CA VAL A 112 16.84 15.21 -14.08
C VAL A 112 15.91 14.69 -12.99
N GLN A 113 16.37 13.74 -12.17
CA GLN A 113 15.58 13.26 -11.03
C GLN A 113 15.39 14.37 -9.98
N TRP A 114 16.40 15.17 -9.69
CA TRP A 114 16.22 16.34 -8.80
C TRP A 114 15.18 17.33 -9.34
N VAL A 115 15.21 17.62 -10.64
CA VAL A 115 14.19 18.46 -11.29
C VAL A 115 12.80 17.83 -11.16
N SER A 116 12.66 16.52 -11.36
CA SER A 116 11.37 15.85 -11.15
C SER A 116 10.88 15.95 -9.70
N LEU A 117 11.77 15.84 -8.70
CA LEU A 117 11.38 15.95 -7.29
C LEU A 117 10.90 17.37 -6.95
N LEU A 118 11.56 18.39 -7.50
CA LEU A 118 11.13 19.78 -7.34
C LEU A 118 9.79 20.02 -8.03
N MET A 119 9.61 19.51 -9.25
CA MET A 119 8.35 19.59 -9.99
C MET A 119 7.20 18.90 -9.22
N LEU A 120 7.47 17.74 -8.62
CA LEU A 120 6.52 17.02 -7.76
C LEU A 120 6.11 17.88 -6.55
N PHE A 121 7.08 18.49 -5.86
CA PHE A 121 6.83 19.33 -4.70
C PHE A 121 5.95 20.54 -5.06
N VAL A 122 6.27 21.23 -6.16
CA VAL A 122 5.46 22.36 -6.67
C VAL A 122 4.05 21.89 -7.03
N GLY A 123 3.92 20.75 -7.72
CA GLY A 123 2.61 20.20 -8.10
C GLY A 123 1.72 19.90 -6.89
N VAL A 124 2.30 19.30 -5.84
CA VAL A 124 1.56 19.02 -4.60
C VAL A 124 1.22 20.31 -3.85
N ALA A 125 2.13 21.29 -3.80
CA ALA A 125 1.85 22.58 -3.19
C ALA A 125 0.66 23.29 -3.88
N LEU A 126 0.58 23.28 -5.21
CA LEU A 126 -0.55 23.83 -5.96
C LEU A 126 -1.88 23.12 -5.65
N VAL A 127 -1.85 21.78 -5.54
CA VAL A 127 -3.02 20.98 -5.17
C VAL A 127 -3.46 21.26 -3.73
N GLN A 128 -2.54 21.52 -2.81
CA GLN A 128 -2.84 21.89 -1.42
C GLN A 128 -3.39 23.31 -1.31
N LEU A 129 -2.86 24.27 -2.09
CA LEU A 129 -3.42 25.63 -2.16
C LEU A 129 -4.88 25.62 -2.62
N ALA A 130 -5.24 24.74 -3.55
CA ALA A 130 -6.63 24.55 -3.99
C ALA A 130 -7.60 24.06 -2.89
N GLN A 131 -7.09 23.59 -1.75
CA GLN A 131 -7.91 23.14 -0.62
C GLN A 131 -8.15 24.23 0.43
N LEU A 132 -7.32 25.28 0.47
CA LEU A 132 -7.44 26.33 1.49
C LEU A 132 -8.74 27.13 1.33
N ASP A 133 -9.26 27.23 0.11
CA ASP A 133 -10.47 27.98 -0.21
C ASP A 133 -11.77 27.18 0.03
N LYS A 134 -11.68 25.91 0.49
CA LYS A 134 -12.85 25.05 0.69
C LYS A 134 -13.46 25.22 2.10
N PRO A 135 -14.80 25.16 2.20
CA PRO A 135 -15.47 25.20 3.50
C PRO A 135 -15.06 24.00 4.38
N SER A 136 -14.94 24.25 5.68
CA SER A 136 -14.48 23.29 6.70
C SER A 136 -15.43 22.12 6.97
N ILE A 137 -16.60 22.07 6.31
CA ILE A 137 -17.59 21.01 6.46
C ILE A 137 -17.80 20.33 5.11
N ASN A 138 -17.53 19.03 5.07
CA ASN A 138 -17.76 18.19 3.90
C ASN A 138 -19.25 18.04 3.57
N SER A 139 -19.58 17.62 2.34
CA SER A 139 -20.95 17.27 1.90
C SER A 139 -21.65 16.20 2.77
N ALA A 140 -20.91 15.52 3.66
CA ALA A 140 -21.40 14.54 4.62
C ALA A 140 -21.55 15.07 6.07
N GLY A 141 -21.40 16.38 6.30
CA GLY A 141 -21.56 17.01 7.63
C GLY A 141 -20.39 16.74 8.59
N ARG A 142 -19.23 16.33 8.09
CA ARG A 142 -18.01 16.09 8.90
C ARG A 142 -17.08 17.29 8.83
N GLU A 143 -16.54 17.69 9.98
CA GLU A 143 -15.46 18.67 10.05
C GLU A 143 -14.20 18.15 9.34
N GLN A 144 -13.73 18.92 8.36
CA GLN A 144 -12.47 18.70 7.68
C GLN A 144 -11.41 19.64 8.22
N ASN A 145 -10.25 19.07 8.52
CA ASN A 145 -9.05 19.83 8.80
C ASN A 145 -8.01 19.49 7.73
N PRO A 146 -7.93 20.27 6.63
CA PRO A 146 -7.01 19.99 5.53
C PRO A 146 -5.55 19.89 5.97
N TRP A 147 -5.14 20.67 6.98
CA TRP A 147 -3.78 20.62 7.53
C TRP A 147 -3.49 19.28 8.22
N LEU A 148 -4.41 18.81 9.07
CA LEU A 148 -4.29 17.50 9.71
C LEU A 148 -4.24 16.37 8.68
N GLY A 149 -5.09 16.45 7.65
CA GLY A 149 -5.08 15.50 6.54
C GLY A 149 -3.74 15.50 5.78
N PHE A 150 -3.21 16.69 5.47
CA PHE A 150 -1.93 16.83 4.77
C PHE A 150 -0.78 16.26 5.60
N MET A 151 -0.70 16.59 6.89
CA MET A 151 0.32 16.07 7.81
C MET A 151 0.24 14.55 7.93
N ALA A 152 -0.96 13.98 8.01
CA ALA A 152 -1.15 12.53 8.05
C ALA A 152 -0.63 11.86 6.78
N ILE A 153 -0.93 12.40 5.59
CA ILE A 153 -0.45 11.87 4.31
C ILE A 153 1.07 12.05 4.17
N PHE A 154 1.62 13.18 4.58
CA PHE A 154 3.06 13.43 4.54
C PHE A 154 3.82 12.42 5.41
N MET A 155 3.35 12.19 6.64
CA MET A 155 3.93 11.19 7.53
C MET A 155 3.77 9.78 6.96
N ALA A 156 2.61 9.45 6.37
CA ALA A 156 2.41 8.20 5.66
C ALA A 156 3.42 8.03 4.50
N CYS A 157 3.66 9.08 3.71
CA CYS A 157 4.65 9.08 2.64
C CYS A 157 6.07 8.87 3.16
N ALA A 158 6.44 9.51 4.27
CA ALA A 158 7.74 9.33 4.90
C ALA A 158 7.95 7.89 5.37
N LEU A 159 6.99 7.33 6.10
CA LEU A 159 7.01 5.93 6.53
C LEU A 159 7.07 4.97 5.34
N SER A 160 6.32 5.25 4.27
CA SER A 160 6.35 4.43 3.05
C SER A 160 7.69 4.46 2.35
N GLY A 161 8.31 5.65 2.25
CA GLY A 161 9.62 5.82 1.64
C GLY A 161 10.69 5.09 2.44
N PHE A 162 10.65 5.21 3.77
CA PHE A 162 11.55 4.49 4.66
C PHE A 162 11.38 2.97 4.52
N ALA A 163 10.17 2.45 4.69
CA ALA A 163 9.88 1.02 4.60
C ALA A 163 10.25 0.44 3.24
N GLY A 164 9.95 1.15 2.15
CA GLY A 164 10.30 0.74 0.79
C GLY A 164 11.80 0.62 0.57
N VAL A 165 12.58 1.63 0.97
CA VAL A 165 14.05 1.62 0.82
C VAL A 165 14.70 0.61 1.76
N TYR A 166 14.20 0.48 2.98
CA TYR A 166 14.67 -0.52 3.94
C TYR A 166 14.41 -1.94 3.42
N PHE A 167 13.23 -2.19 2.87
CA PHE A 167 12.89 -3.46 2.22
C PHE A 167 13.79 -3.72 1.01
N GLU A 168 14.05 -2.71 0.16
CA GLU A 168 15.00 -2.83 -0.96
C GLU A 168 16.41 -3.21 -0.45
N LYS A 169 16.86 -2.61 0.66
CA LYS A 169 18.16 -2.90 1.26
C LYS A 169 18.29 -4.36 1.72
N ILE A 170 17.22 -4.91 2.31
CA ILE A 170 17.18 -6.31 2.76
C ILE A 170 17.09 -7.27 1.57
N LEU A 171 16.36 -6.90 0.52
CA LEU A 171 16.18 -7.74 -0.65
C LEU A 171 17.43 -7.83 -1.53
N LYS A 172 18.26 -6.78 -1.58
CA LYS A 172 19.45 -6.69 -2.46
C LYS A 172 20.63 -7.60 -2.08
N GLY A 173 20.38 -8.73 -1.43
CA GLY A 173 21.42 -9.72 -1.09
C GLY A 173 20.97 -11.18 -1.08
N ALA A 174 19.76 -11.51 -1.54
CA ALA A 174 19.28 -12.88 -1.52
C ALA A 174 18.46 -13.24 -2.79
N ASP A 175 18.87 -14.29 -3.49
CA ASP A 175 18.16 -14.91 -4.63
C ASP A 175 16.92 -15.68 -4.16
N ILE A 176 16.00 -14.97 -3.53
CA ILE A 176 14.76 -15.53 -3.00
C ILE A 176 13.61 -15.15 -3.93
N SER A 177 12.82 -16.15 -4.35
CA SER A 177 11.66 -15.93 -5.21
C SER A 177 10.62 -15.03 -4.52
N VAL A 178 9.84 -14.31 -5.33
CA VAL A 178 8.77 -13.43 -4.81
C VAL A 178 7.72 -14.23 -4.03
N TRP A 179 7.47 -15.46 -4.46
CA TRP A 179 6.58 -16.39 -3.76
C TRP A 179 7.12 -16.77 -2.40
N MET A 180 8.41 -17.10 -2.29
CA MET A 180 9.05 -17.44 -1.01
C MET A 180 9.06 -16.25 -0.04
N ARG A 181 9.24 -15.02 -0.55
CA ARG A 181 9.09 -13.80 0.27
C ARG A 181 7.65 -13.61 0.77
N ASN A 182 6.64 -13.87 -0.07
CA ASN A 182 5.24 -13.83 0.37
C ASN A 182 4.92 -14.93 1.39
N VAL A 183 5.52 -16.13 1.26
CA VAL A 183 5.44 -17.17 2.29
C VAL A 183 6.03 -16.69 3.61
N GLN A 184 7.24 -16.10 3.61
CA GLN A 184 7.83 -15.52 4.83
C GLN A 184 6.90 -14.47 5.48
N LEU A 185 6.34 -13.58 4.67
CA LEU A 185 5.41 -12.55 5.14
C LEU A 185 4.14 -13.15 5.74
N SER A 186 3.49 -14.09 5.06
CA SER A 186 2.24 -14.70 5.55
C SER A 186 2.46 -15.61 6.76
N VAL A 187 3.60 -16.31 6.86
CA VAL A 187 3.95 -17.10 8.07
C VAL A 187 4.11 -16.21 9.30
N VAL A 188 4.58 -14.97 9.15
CA VAL A 188 4.65 -13.99 10.25
C VAL A 188 3.30 -13.31 10.48
N ALA A 189 2.57 -12.97 9.42
CA ALA A 189 1.31 -12.24 9.50
C ALA A 189 0.17 -13.07 10.11
N ILE A 190 0.10 -14.38 9.86
CA ILE A 190 -0.96 -15.25 10.39
C ILE A 190 -0.95 -15.30 11.93
N PRO A 191 0.18 -15.60 12.62
CA PRO A 191 0.23 -15.56 14.08
C PRO A 191 -0.08 -14.18 14.66
N ILE A 192 0.46 -13.10 14.07
CA ILE A 192 0.17 -11.73 14.52
C ILE A 192 -1.31 -11.40 14.33
N GLY A 193 -1.90 -11.79 13.20
CA GLY A 193 -3.32 -11.62 12.90
C GLY A 193 -4.20 -12.38 13.89
N LEU A 194 -3.87 -13.64 14.19
CA LEU A 194 -4.57 -14.45 15.18
C LEU A 194 -4.46 -13.86 16.59
N LEU A 195 -3.27 -13.40 17.00
CA LEU A 195 -3.09 -12.70 18.27
C LEU A 195 -3.93 -11.44 18.34
N THR A 196 -4.03 -10.70 17.24
CA THR A 196 -4.88 -9.49 17.15
C THR A 196 -6.36 -9.86 17.30
N THR A 197 -6.82 -10.89 16.58
CA THR A 197 -8.19 -11.43 16.71
C THR A 197 -8.48 -11.86 18.15
N PHE A 198 -7.55 -12.55 18.81
CA PHE A 198 -7.72 -12.99 20.19
C PHE A 198 -7.55 -11.88 21.24
N SER A 199 -6.95 -10.76 20.88
CA SER A 199 -6.81 -9.63 21.82
C SER A 199 -8.02 -8.70 21.76
N TYR A 200 -8.54 -8.45 20.56
CA TYR A 200 -9.59 -7.45 20.35
C TYR A 200 -10.99 -8.06 20.13
N ASP A 201 -11.09 -9.20 19.46
CA ASP A 201 -12.36 -9.77 19.01
C ASP A 201 -12.68 -11.14 19.64
N LEU A 202 -11.94 -11.57 20.67
CA LEU A 202 -12.07 -12.91 21.27
C LEU A 202 -13.48 -13.19 21.77
N ALA A 203 -14.09 -12.26 22.50
CA ALA A 203 -15.44 -12.42 23.03
C ALA A 203 -16.46 -12.65 21.91
N GLU A 204 -16.30 -11.98 20.78
CA GLU A 204 -17.18 -12.11 19.64
C GLU A 204 -16.92 -13.40 18.85
N VAL A 205 -15.66 -13.78 18.67
CA VAL A 205 -15.26 -15.04 18.03
C VAL A 205 -15.72 -16.26 18.84
N THR A 206 -15.60 -16.23 20.16
CA THR A 206 -16.05 -17.33 21.02
C THR A 206 -17.57 -17.43 21.08
N ALA A 207 -18.28 -16.29 21.08
CA ALA A 207 -19.75 -16.28 21.13
C ALA A 207 -20.41 -16.66 19.80
N LYS A 208 -19.86 -16.22 18.66
CA LYS A 208 -20.50 -16.32 17.34
C LYS A 208 -19.79 -17.27 16.37
N GLY A 209 -18.54 -17.61 16.64
CA GLY A 209 -17.67 -18.41 15.79
C GLY A 209 -16.78 -17.55 14.87
N PHE A 210 -15.64 -18.13 14.45
CA PHE A 210 -14.62 -17.44 13.65
C PHE A 210 -15.13 -16.96 12.28
N PHE A 211 -16.01 -17.73 11.63
CA PHE A 211 -16.57 -17.44 10.30
C PHE A 211 -17.98 -16.85 10.37
N HIS A 212 -18.35 -16.23 11.50
CA HIS A 212 -19.65 -15.59 11.64
C HIS A 212 -19.84 -14.43 10.64
N GLY A 213 -21.02 -14.34 10.03
CA GLY A 213 -21.36 -13.30 9.05
C GLY A 213 -20.71 -13.48 7.67
N TYR A 214 -20.01 -14.59 7.42
CA TYR A 214 -19.40 -14.87 6.11
C TYR A 214 -20.47 -15.29 5.11
N ASN A 215 -20.66 -14.45 4.09
CA ASN A 215 -21.49 -14.75 2.94
C ASN A 215 -20.66 -14.66 1.64
N ALA A 216 -21.28 -14.90 0.49
CA ALA A 216 -20.60 -14.86 -0.81
C ALA A 216 -19.89 -13.51 -1.07
N ILE A 217 -20.43 -12.40 -0.57
CA ILE A 217 -19.83 -11.07 -0.72
C ILE A 217 -18.56 -10.97 0.12
N VAL A 218 -18.60 -11.41 1.38
CA VAL A 218 -17.41 -11.42 2.27
C VAL A 218 -16.31 -12.29 1.67
N TRP A 219 -16.64 -13.49 1.18
CA TRP A 219 -15.66 -14.34 0.47
C TRP A 219 -15.10 -13.67 -0.78
N SER A 220 -15.93 -12.96 -1.56
CA SER A 220 -15.46 -12.21 -2.72
C SER A 220 -14.49 -11.10 -2.32
N VAL A 221 -14.75 -10.38 -1.23
CA VAL A 221 -13.85 -9.34 -0.70
C VAL A 221 -12.52 -9.94 -0.23
N ILE A 222 -12.56 -11.05 0.50
CA ILE A 222 -11.36 -11.76 0.98
C ILE A 222 -10.51 -12.25 -0.20
N LEU A 223 -11.13 -12.87 -1.21
CA LEU A 223 -10.43 -13.31 -2.42
C LEU A 223 -9.81 -12.15 -3.18
N LEU A 224 -10.56 -11.05 -3.35
CA LEU A 224 -10.05 -9.84 -3.99
C LEU A 224 -8.86 -9.25 -3.22
N GLN A 225 -8.92 -9.24 -1.89
CA GLN A 225 -7.83 -8.78 -1.03
C GLN A 225 -6.59 -9.67 -1.17
N ALA A 226 -6.76 -11.00 -1.15
CA ALA A 226 -5.66 -11.96 -1.29
C ALA A 226 -5.00 -11.85 -2.67
N LEU A 227 -5.80 -11.92 -3.74
CA LEU A 227 -5.33 -11.81 -5.12
C LEU A 227 -4.70 -10.45 -5.40
N GLY A 228 -5.31 -9.36 -4.92
CA GLY A 228 -4.78 -8.01 -5.01
C GLY A 228 -3.39 -7.91 -4.36
N GLY A 229 -3.21 -8.51 -3.19
CA GLY A 229 -1.90 -8.57 -2.52
C GLY A 229 -0.83 -9.29 -3.35
N LEU A 230 -1.16 -10.43 -3.95
CA LEU A 230 -0.24 -11.19 -4.80
C LEU A 230 0.06 -10.46 -6.12
N LEU A 231 -0.95 -9.83 -6.74
CA LEU A 231 -0.79 -9.00 -7.93
C LEU A 231 0.14 -7.81 -7.66
N VAL A 232 0.00 -7.14 -6.52
CA VAL A 232 0.91 -6.06 -6.11
C VAL A 232 2.34 -6.57 -6.01
N ALA A 233 2.57 -7.74 -5.42
CA ALA A 233 3.90 -8.34 -5.35
C ALA A 233 4.48 -8.64 -6.75
N MET A 234 3.66 -9.17 -7.67
CA MET A 234 4.07 -9.41 -9.06
C MET A 234 4.38 -8.11 -9.81
N VAL A 235 3.54 -7.08 -9.70
CA VAL A 235 3.76 -5.76 -10.31
C VAL A 235 5.06 -5.14 -9.77
N VAL A 236 5.33 -5.25 -8.48
CA VAL A 236 6.58 -4.75 -7.90
C VAL A 236 7.80 -5.43 -8.52
N ARG A 237 7.73 -6.76 -8.74
CA ARG A 237 8.84 -7.54 -9.31
C ARG A 237 9.03 -7.35 -10.81
N TYR A 238 7.95 -7.40 -11.57
CA TYR A 238 8.00 -7.54 -13.03
C TYR A 238 7.66 -6.26 -13.78
N SER A 239 7.11 -5.24 -13.13
CA SER A 239 6.87 -3.96 -13.79
C SER A 239 8.10 -3.07 -13.77
N ASP A 240 8.48 -2.62 -14.96
CA ASP A 240 9.46 -1.58 -15.15
C ASP A 240 9.00 -0.26 -14.52
N ASN A 241 9.96 0.61 -14.19
CA ASN A 241 9.67 1.86 -13.52
C ASN A 241 8.78 2.80 -14.35
N ILE A 242 8.85 2.70 -15.68
CA ILE A 242 7.98 3.43 -16.62
C ILE A 242 6.53 2.94 -16.51
N LEU A 243 6.29 1.62 -16.50
CA LEU A 243 4.96 1.04 -16.37
C LEU A 243 4.32 1.43 -15.04
N LYS A 244 5.11 1.43 -13.95
CA LYS A 244 4.66 1.94 -12.64
C LYS A 244 4.24 3.41 -12.71
N GLY A 245 4.93 4.24 -13.49
CA GLY A 245 4.57 5.64 -13.72
C GLY A 245 3.24 5.80 -14.45
N PHE A 246 3.01 5.00 -15.49
CA PHE A 246 1.73 4.95 -16.21
C PHE A 246 0.57 4.52 -15.31
N SER A 247 0.73 3.41 -14.58
CA SER A 247 -0.30 2.92 -13.64
C SER A 247 -0.66 3.97 -12.59
N THR A 248 0.34 4.70 -12.09
CA THR A 248 0.12 5.73 -11.09
C THR A 248 -0.62 6.93 -11.66
N SER A 249 -0.28 7.34 -12.87
CA SER A 249 -0.97 8.44 -13.57
C SER A 249 -2.42 8.09 -13.87
N LEU A 250 -2.68 6.85 -14.33
CA LEU A 250 -4.03 6.33 -14.50
C LEU A 250 -4.82 6.35 -13.18
N ALA A 251 -4.20 5.91 -12.08
CA ALA A 251 -4.83 5.92 -10.77
C ALA A 251 -5.22 7.34 -10.31
N ILE A 252 -4.37 8.35 -10.55
CA ILE A 252 -4.67 9.75 -10.26
C ILE A 252 -5.89 10.22 -11.07
N ILE A 253 -5.90 9.96 -12.38
CA ILE A 253 -6.99 10.37 -13.28
C ILE A 253 -8.31 9.69 -12.88
N LEU A 254 -8.29 8.38 -12.64
CA LEU A 254 -9.48 7.62 -12.23
C LEU A 254 -10.00 8.08 -10.87
N SER A 255 -9.12 8.29 -9.88
CA SER A 255 -9.52 8.82 -8.56
C SER A 255 -10.15 10.22 -8.68
N CYS A 256 -9.67 11.04 -9.62
CA CYS A 256 -10.26 12.35 -9.90
C CYS A 256 -11.67 12.22 -10.51
N ILE A 257 -11.83 11.39 -11.55
CA ILE A 257 -13.13 11.12 -12.19
C ILE A 257 -14.14 10.61 -11.17
N VAL A 258 -13.76 9.61 -10.37
CA VAL A 258 -14.61 9.08 -9.30
C VAL A 258 -14.94 10.16 -8.28
N SER A 259 -14.00 11.04 -7.93
CA SER A 259 -14.25 12.11 -6.97
C SER A 259 -15.27 13.14 -7.47
N ILE A 260 -15.24 13.46 -8.77
CA ILE A 260 -16.20 14.39 -9.39
C ILE A 260 -17.61 13.79 -9.33
N TYR A 261 -17.79 12.57 -9.83
CA TYR A 261 -19.12 11.96 -9.96
C TYR A 261 -19.68 11.41 -8.64
N ALA A 262 -18.83 10.84 -7.76
CA ALA A 262 -19.28 10.19 -6.54
C ALA A 262 -19.36 11.14 -5.34
N PHE A 263 -18.52 12.18 -5.29
CA PHE A 263 -18.41 13.07 -4.13
C PHE A 263 -18.67 14.55 -4.46
N GLY A 264 -18.98 14.88 -5.72
CA GLY A 264 -19.27 16.26 -6.14
C GLY A 264 -18.05 17.18 -6.09
N PHE A 265 -16.85 16.63 -6.26
CA PHE A 265 -15.60 17.41 -6.22
C PHE A 265 -15.56 18.42 -7.38
N VAL A 266 -15.36 19.70 -7.05
CA VAL A 266 -15.20 20.79 -8.03
C VAL A 266 -13.73 20.92 -8.40
N LEU A 267 -13.43 20.76 -9.69
CA LEU A 267 -12.10 20.97 -10.26
C LEU A 267 -11.73 22.45 -10.27
N THR A 268 -10.66 22.82 -9.57
CA THR A 268 -10.07 24.16 -9.65
C THR A 268 -8.88 24.15 -10.63
N VAL A 269 -8.57 25.32 -11.19
CA VAL A 269 -7.42 25.48 -12.10
C VAL A 269 -6.11 25.09 -11.40
N ASN A 270 -5.94 25.49 -10.13
CA ASN A 270 -4.79 25.14 -9.31
C ASN A 270 -4.64 23.63 -9.13
N PHE A 271 -5.76 22.91 -8.92
CA PHE A 271 -5.76 21.46 -8.84
C PHE A 271 -5.34 20.80 -10.16
N CYS A 272 -5.88 21.28 -11.30
CA CYS A 272 -5.54 20.76 -12.62
C CYS A 272 -4.05 20.92 -12.94
N VAL A 273 -3.53 22.15 -12.77
CA VAL A 273 -2.11 22.45 -13.02
C VAL A 273 -1.22 21.66 -12.07
N GLY A 274 -1.55 21.62 -10.78
CA GLY A 274 -0.80 20.84 -9.80
C GLY A 274 -0.77 19.35 -10.11
N THR A 275 -1.90 18.78 -10.51
CA THR A 275 -2.01 17.38 -10.92
C THR A 275 -1.18 17.07 -12.17
N LEU A 276 -1.19 17.95 -13.17
CA LEU A 276 -0.33 17.81 -14.36
C LEU A 276 1.16 17.83 -14.00
N PHE A 277 1.56 18.69 -13.07
CA PHE A 277 2.93 18.74 -12.57
C PHE A 277 3.32 17.44 -11.86
N VAL A 278 2.44 16.92 -11.01
CA VAL A 278 2.66 15.64 -10.33
C VAL A 278 2.78 14.51 -11.35
N ILE A 279 1.84 14.35 -12.28
CA ILE A 279 1.91 13.30 -13.32
C ILE A 279 3.20 13.39 -14.13
N SER A 280 3.55 14.59 -14.61
CA SER A 280 4.78 14.82 -15.38
C SER A 280 6.03 14.47 -14.58
N SER A 281 6.06 14.82 -13.29
CA SER A 281 7.16 14.48 -12.40
C SER A 281 7.32 12.97 -12.19
N VAL A 282 6.21 12.22 -12.08
CA VAL A 282 6.24 10.76 -11.95
C VAL A 282 6.89 10.15 -13.19
N PHE A 283 6.48 10.57 -14.39
CA PHE A 283 7.09 10.09 -15.64
C PHE A 283 8.57 10.43 -15.76
N LEU A 284 8.93 11.68 -15.46
CA LEU A 284 10.32 12.14 -15.54
C LEU A 284 11.21 11.34 -14.58
N TYR A 285 10.76 11.12 -13.34
CA TYR A 285 11.48 10.33 -12.36
C TYR A 285 11.58 8.85 -12.77
N SER A 286 10.48 8.25 -13.21
CA SER A 286 10.38 6.85 -13.62
C SER A 286 11.22 6.50 -14.85
N SER A 287 11.36 7.43 -15.81
CA SER A 287 12.13 7.22 -17.03
C SER A 287 13.64 7.02 -16.80
N LYS A 288 14.18 7.61 -15.73
CA LYS A 288 15.62 7.57 -15.40
C LYS A 288 16.00 6.45 -14.44
N ILE A 289 15.04 5.79 -13.79
CA ILE A 289 15.30 4.56 -13.02
C ILE A 289 15.36 3.37 -13.98
N GLN A 290 16.19 3.42 -15.02
CA GLN A 290 16.69 2.19 -15.62
C GLN A 290 17.95 1.83 -14.85
N ILE A 291 17.78 1.01 -13.81
CA ILE A 291 18.91 0.35 -13.16
C ILE A 291 19.47 -0.58 -14.23
N LYS A 292 20.71 -0.30 -14.67
CA LYS A 292 21.58 -1.23 -15.40
C LYS A 292 21.37 -2.65 -14.86
N SER A 293 21.04 -3.57 -15.77
CA SER A 293 21.02 -5.01 -15.49
C SER A 293 22.30 -5.46 -14.80
#